data_AF-E9CUS7-F1
#
_entry.id   AF-E9CUS7-F1
#
_cell.length_a   1.000
_cell.length_b   1.000
_cell.length_c   1.000
_cell.angle_alpha   90.00
_cell.angle_beta   90.00
_cell.angle_gamma   90.00
#
_symmetry.space_group_name_H-M   'P 1'
#
loop_
_entity.id
_entity.type
_entity.pdbx_description
1 polymer ?
#
loop_
_entity_poly.entity_id
_entity_poly.type
_entity_poly.pdbx_seq_one_letter_code
_entity_poly.pdbx_strand_id
1 'polypeptide(L)'
;TKSSKRSFPKTFLDDRTIYHIQPSGLFIIGGPQGDAGLTGRKIIVDTYGGWGAHGGGAFSGKDYSKVDRSAAYVARWIAKSLVNAGLARRALVQLSYAIGIAEPLSIFVETYGTSTKSSTELVKIIRDNFDLRPGVIVQELDLAKPIYYKTAKNGHFTDQSFAWEKPKALKF
;
A
#
# COMPACT_ATOMS: atom_id res chain seq x y z
N THR A 1 25.84 7.79 13.11
CA THR A 1 26.59 7.34 11.91
C THR A 1 26.17 8.17 10.71
N LYS A 2 27.00 8.30 9.66
CA LYS A 2 26.73 9.20 8.51
C LYS A 2 25.38 8.95 7.81
N SER A 3 24.85 7.72 7.88
CA SER A 3 23.57 7.33 7.27
C SER A 3 22.35 7.91 7.99
N SER A 4 22.29 7.84 9.34
CA SER A 4 21.10 8.29 10.08
C SER A 4 20.83 9.79 9.92
N LYS A 5 21.87 10.62 9.94
CA LYS A 5 21.71 12.08 9.77
C LYS A 5 21.30 12.50 8.34
N ARG A 6 21.42 11.60 7.34
CA ARG A 6 21.10 11.89 5.94
C ARG A 6 19.65 11.59 5.59
N SER A 7 19.04 10.60 6.23
CA SER A 7 17.70 10.13 5.89
C SER A 7 16.59 10.76 6.73
N PHE A 8 16.90 11.34 7.89
CA PHE A 8 15.93 11.97 8.78
C PHE A 8 16.07 13.50 8.76
N PRO A 9 14.97 14.26 8.61
CA PRO A 9 14.99 15.70 8.82
C PRO A 9 15.50 16.05 10.22
N LYS A 10 16.38 17.06 10.30
CA LYS A 10 16.99 17.48 11.58
C LYS A 10 15.97 17.86 12.66
N THR A 11 14.79 18.32 12.26
CA THR A 11 13.69 18.70 13.16
C THR A 11 13.13 17.54 13.98
N PHE A 12 13.39 16.29 13.58
CA PHE A 12 12.96 15.10 14.31
C PHE A 12 14.06 14.47 15.17
N LEU A 13 15.26 15.07 15.21
CA LEU A 13 16.41 14.56 15.97
C LEU A 13 16.80 15.56 17.04
N ASP A 14 16.89 15.10 18.29
CA ASP A 14 17.34 15.87 19.45
C ASP A 14 18.33 15.06 20.30
N ASP A 15 18.87 15.67 21.35
CA ASP A 15 19.86 15.03 22.24
C ASP A 15 19.26 13.89 23.08
N ARG A 16 17.93 13.75 23.10
CA ARG A 16 17.23 12.66 23.79
C ARG A 16 16.89 11.50 22.85
N THR A 17 17.19 11.64 21.55
CA THR A 17 16.91 10.60 20.55
C THR A 17 17.75 9.37 20.85
N ILE A 18 17.08 8.25 21.09
CA ILE A 18 17.73 6.98 21.43
C ILE A 18 18.17 6.29 20.14
N TYR A 19 19.44 5.88 20.09
CA TYR A 19 20.03 5.15 18.96
C TYR A 19 20.41 3.74 19.37
N HIS A 20 19.71 2.74 18.83
CA HIS A 20 20.10 1.33 18.92
C HIS A 20 20.86 0.93 17.64
N ILE A 21 22.18 1.08 17.64
CA ILE A 21 23.04 0.74 16.50
C ILE A 21 23.84 -0.52 16.87
N GLN A 22 23.70 -1.58 16.06
CA GLN A 22 24.28 -2.91 16.35
C GLN A 22 24.04 -3.39 17.79
N PRO A 23 22.79 -3.40 18.29
CA PRO A 23 22.50 -3.79 19.67
C PRO A 23 22.88 -5.26 19.98
N SER A 24 23.01 -6.12 18.97
CA SER A 24 23.50 -7.50 19.13
C SER A 24 25.01 -7.60 19.40
N GLY A 25 25.74 -6.49 19.35
CA GLY A 25 27.20 -6.44 19.44
C GLY A 25 27.86 -6.81 18.11
N LEU A 26 27.71 -8.07 17.68
CA LEU A 26 28.29 -8.59 16.43
C LEU A 26 27.19 -9.07 15.48
N PHE A 27 27.44 -8.90 14.18
CA PHE A 27 26.59 -9.43 13.10
C PHE A 27 27.46 -9.86 11.92
N ILE A 28 28.20 -10.96 12.11
CA ILE A 28 29.18 -11.47 11.14
C ILE A 28 28.52 -12.43 10.14
N ILE A 29 27.69 -13.35 10.63
CA ILE A 29 26.92 -14.30 9.82
C ILE A 29 25.50 -13.75 9.65
N GLY A 30 25.01 -13.68 8.41
CA GLY A 30 23.68 -13.19 8.09
C GLY A 30 23.14 -13.76 6.78
N GLY A 31 22.00 -13.24 6.32
CA GLY A 31 21.31 -13.77 5.15
C GLY A 31 20.75 -15.18 5.39
N PRO A 32 20.54 -15.97 4.32
CA PRO A 32 19.95 -17.31 4.43
C PRO A 32 20.70 -18.30 5.34
N GLN A 33 22.00 -18.07 5.59
CA GLN A 33 22.79 -18.88 6.50
C GLN A 33 22.37 -18.69 7.97
N GLY A 34 21.86 -17.50 8.32
CA GLY A 34 21.47 -17.16 9.69
C GLY A 34 19.97 -17.26 9.98
N ASP A 35 19.11 -17.15 8.95
CA ASP A 35 17.66 -17.19 9.11
C ASP A 35 16.97 -17.65 7.80
N ALA A 36 16.01 -18.56 7.92
CA ALA A 36 15.29 -19.11 6.78
C ALA A 36 14.28 -18.09 6.23
N GLY A 37 14.38 -17.79 4.93
CA GLY A 37 13.50 -16.83 4.25
C GLY A 37 12.33 -17.51 3.53
N LEU A 38 11.13 -16.92 3.64
CA LEU A 38 9.96 -17.34 2.86
C LEU A 38 9.25 -16.11 2.25
N THR A 39 8.74 -16.27 1.03
CA THR A 39 7.91 -15.26 0.36
C THR A 39 6.66 -14.94 1.18
N GLY A 40 6.27 -13.67 1.25
CA GLY A 40 5.05 -13.25 1.95
C GLY A 40 5.17 -13.20 3.48
N ARG A 41 6.39 -13.21 4.04
CA ARG A 41 6.60 -13.06 5.49
C ARG A 41 6.91 -11.63 5.95
N LYS A 42 6.80 -10.65 5.04
CA LYS A 42 7.06 -9.22 5.30
C LYS A 42 5.90 -8.32 4.83
N ILE A 43 4.68 -8.83 4.81
CA ILE A 43 3.48 -8.13 4.27
C ILE A 43 3.21 -6.75 4.88
N ILE A 44 3.56 -6.53 6.15
CA ILE A 44 3.42 -5.21 6.80
C ILE A 44 4.52 -4.23 6.37
N VAL A 45 5.73 -4.74 6.10
CA VAL A 45 6.83 -3.95 5.52
C VAL A 45 6.52 -3.61 4.06
N ASP A 46 5.90 -4.53 3.32
CA ASP A 46 5.49 -4.33 1.94
C ASP A 46 4.42 -3.24 1.78
N THR A 47 3.68 -2.92 2.85
CA THR A 47 2.52 -2.03 2.82
C THR A 47 2.73 -0.75 3.64
N TYR A 48 2.17 -0.69 4.84
CA TYR A 48 1.94 0.57 5.56
C TYR A 48 2.62 0.62 6.93
N GLY A 49 3.52 -0.33 7.24
CA GLY A 49 4.30 -0.29 8.48
C GLY A 49 3.45 -0.33 9.76
N GLY A 50 2.29 -0.99 9.71
CA GLY A 50 1.34 -1.10 10.83
C GLY A 50 0.20 -0.07 10.81
N TRP A 51 0.28 0.94 9.95
CA TRP A 51 -0.84 1.89 9.75
C TRP A 51 -1.92 1.31 8.83
N GLY A 52 -3.16 1.79 8.97
CA GLY A 52 -4.29 1.30 8.18
C GLY A 52 -4.68 -0.12 8.59
N ALA A 53 -4.77 -1.03 7.61
CA ALA A 53 -5.06 -2.44 7.82
C ALA A 53 -4.44 -3.31 6.70
N HIS A 54 -4.45 -4.63 6.89
CA HIS A 54 -3.97 -5.59 5.90
C HIS A 54 -4.95 -6.77 5.76
N GLY A 55 -5.28 -7.17 4.53
CA GLY A 55 -6.22 -8.27 4.25
C GLY A 55 -5.62 -9.69 4.40
N GLY A 56 -4.34 -9.78 4.71
CA GLY A 56 -3.59 -11.03 4.94
C GLY A 56 -2.87 -11.60 3.72
N GLY A 57 -3.33 -11.29 2.50
CA GLY A 57 -2.72 -11.79 1.26
C GLY A 57 -1.34 -11.20 0.96
N ALA A 58 -0.32 -12.05 0.81
CA ALA A 58 0.99 -11.63 0.31
C ALA A 58 0.95 -11.18 -1.16
N PHE A 59 1.84 -10.27 -1.56
CA PHE A 59 1.90 -9.78 -2.94
C PHE A 59 2.84 -10.59 -3.82
N SER A 60 4.13 -10.66 -3.47
CA SER A 60 5.20 -11.26 -4.30
C SER A 60 4.93 -12.73 -4.66
N GLY A 61 5.30 -13.13 -5.88
CA GLY A 61 5.07 -14.48 -6.42
C GLY A 61 3.70 -14.73 -7.06
N LYS A 62 2.76 -13.78 -6.94
CA LYS A 62 1.44 -13.84 -7.61
C LYS A 62 1.46 -13.10 -8.94
N ASP A 63 0.58 -13.41 -9.88
CA ASP A 63 0.30 -12.55 -11.03
C ASP A 63 -0.87 -11.59 -10.74
N TYR A 64 -1.22 -10.75 -11.71
CA TYR A 64 -2.22 -9.70 -11.56
C TYR A 64 -3.65 -10.21 -11.35
N SER A 65 -3.95 -11.46 -11.74
CA SER A 65 -5.29 -12.06 -11.56
C SER A 65 -5.62 -12.33 -10.09
N LYS A 66 -4.61 -12.34 -9.21
CA LYS A 66 -4.80 -12.60 -7.78
C LYS A 66 -5.17 -11.28 -7.10
N VAL A 67 -6.43 -11.19 -6.68
CA VAL A 67 -7.01 -10.00 -6.04
C VAL A 67 -6.22 -9.54 -4.81
N ASP A 68 -5.53 -10.44 -4.11
CA ASP A 68 -4.60 -10.06 -3.03
C ASP A 68 -3.62 -8.96 -3.43
N ARG A 69 -3.15 -8.95 -4.69
CA ARG A 69 -2.27 -7.91 -5.23
C ARG A 69 -3.06 -6.81 -5.94
N SER A 70 -3.86 -7.17 -6.94
CA SER A 70 -4.52 -6.17 -7.80
C SER A 70 -5.52 -5.32 -7.03
N ALA A 71 -6.33 -5.93 -6.15
CA ALA A 71 -7.28 -5.21 -5.30
C ALA A 71 -6.56 -4.31 -4.27
N ALA A 72 -5.43 -4.77 -3.70
CA ALA A 72 -4.64 -3.96 -2.77
C ALA A 72 -4.04 -2.73 -3.46
N TYR A 73 -3.57 -2.87 -4.71
CA TYR A 73 -3.04 -1.75 -5.49
C TYR A 73 -4.11 -0.74 -5.88
N VAL A 74 -5.30 -1.18 -6.31
CA VAL A 74 -6.39 -0.23 -6.58
C VAL A 74 -6.92 0.39 -5.29
N ALA A 75 -6.95 -0.32 -4.16
CA ALA A 75 -7.32 0.28 -2.86
C ALA A 75 -6.35 1.41 -2.46
N ARG A 76 -5.03 1.21 -2.68
CA ARG A 76 -4.03 2.27 -2.54
C ARG A 76 -4.32 3.43 -3.47
N TRP A 77 -4.58 3.14 -4.74
CA TRP A 77 -4.86 4.16 -5.76
C TRP A 77 -6.09 5.00 -5.42
N ILE A 78 -7.18 4.37 -4.96
CA ILE A 78 -8.38 5.04 -4.48
C ILE A 78 -8.06 5.92 -3.28
N ALA A 79 -7.45 5.36 -2.22
CA ALA A 79 -7.14 6.11 -1.00
C ALA A 79 -6.28 7.34 -1.29
N LYS A 80 -5.28 7.19 -2.18
CA LYS A 80 -4.44 8.30 -2.62
C LYS A 80 -5.21 9.34 -3.42
N SER A 81 -6.13 8.91 -4.30
CA SER A 81 -6.96 9.80 -5.10
C SER A 81 -7.94 10.60 -4.24
N LEU A 82 -8.55 9.98 -3.22
CA LEU A 82 -9.43 10.66 -2.25
C LEU A 82 -8.68 11.76 -1.49
N VAL A 83 -7.48 11.45 -0.98
CA VAL A 83 -6.65 12.44 -0.27
C VAL A 83 -6.19 13.56 -1.21
N ASN A 84 -5.76 13.22 -2.43
CA ASN A 84 -5.32 14.19 -3.43
C ASN A 84 -6.47 15.12 -3.88
N ALA A 85 -7.69 14.62 -3.95
CA ALA A 85 -8.88 15.41 -4.28
C ALA A 85 -9.37 16.30 -3.13
N GLY A 86 -8.71 16.29 -1.97
CA GLY A 86 -9.12 17.06 -0.79
C GLY A 86 -10.36 16.52 -0.10
N LEU A 87 -10.81 15.30 -0.44
CA LEU A 87 -11.99 14.69 0.16
C LEU A 87 -11.74 14.20 1.59
N ALA A 88 -10.49 13.91 1.95
CA ALA A 88 -10.09 13.53 3.29
C ALA A 88 -8.61 13.86 3.52
N ARG A 89 -8.17 14.00 4.78
CA ARG A 89 -6.74 14.09 5.11
C ARG A 89 -6.10 12.72 5.30
N ARG A 90 -6.89 11.71 5.65
CA ARG A 90 -6.50 10.30 5.81
C ARG A 90 -7.64 9.42 5.31
N ALA A 91 -7.30 8.32 4.65
CA ALA A 91 -8.29 7.36 4.15
C ALA A 91 -7.78 5.92 4.26
N LEU A 92 -8.64 5.03 4.74
CA LEU A 92 -8.50 3.58 4.67
C LEU A 92 -9.61 3.07 3.76
N VAL A 93 -9.23 2.28 2.74
CA VAL A 93 -10.16 1.66 1.79
C VAL A 93 -10.04 0.15 1.94
N GLN A 94 -11.17 -0.53 2.08
CA GLN A 94 -11.25 -1.99 2.09
C GLN A 94 -12.13 -2.45 0.93
N LEU A 95 -11.64 -3.48 0.23
CA LEU A 95 -12.34 -4.18 -0.85
C LEU A 95 -12.38 -5.67 -0.50
N SER A 96 -13.49 -6.33 -0.81
CA SER A 96 -13.60 -7.79 -0.70
C SER A 96 -14.19 -8.41 -1.95
N TYR A 97 -13.77 -9.64 -2.27
CA TYR A 97 -14.17 -10.37 -3.48
C TYR A 97 -14.50 -11.82 -3.11
N ALA A 98 -15.39 -12.43 -3.89
CA ALA A 98 -15.61 -13.88 -3.89
C ALA A 98 -14.99 -14.50 -5.15
N ILE A 99 -14.52 -15.74 -5.03
CA ILE A 99 -13.98 -16.48 -6.15
C ILE A 99 -15.04 -16.63 -7.25
N GLY A 100 -14.67 -16.32 -8.51
CA GLY A 100 -15.58 -16.38 -9.66
C GLY A 100 -16.52 -15.17 -9.82
N ILE A 101 -16.54 -14.21 -8.88
CA ILE A 101 -17.35 -12.99 -8.99
C ILE A 101 -16.43 -11.81 -9.31
N ALA A 102 -16.70 -11.14 -10.43
CA ALA A 102 -15.87 -10.02 -10.89
C ALA A 102 -16.08 -8.74 -10.07
N GLU A 103 -17.32 -8.47 -9.67
CA GLU A 103 -17.66 -7.30 -8.85
C GLU A 103 -17.21 -7.49 -7.38
N PRO A 104 -16.77 -6.43 -6.69
CA PRO A 104 -16.48 -6.51 -5.27
C PRO A 104 -17.76 -6.75 -4.47
N LEU A 105 -17.70 -7.64 -3.49
CA LEU A 105 -18.79 -7.92 -2.55
C LEU A 105 -19.04 -6.72 -1.63
N SER A 106 -17.97 -6.06 -1.21
CA SER A 106 -18.06 -4.86 -0.36
C SER A 106 -16.97 -3.85 -0.68
N ILE A 107 -17.32 -2.59 -0.47
CA ILE A 107 -16.42 -1.43 -0.50
C ILE A 107 -16.66 -0.67 0.81
N PHE A 108 -15.60 -0.41 1.55
CA PHE A 108 -15.64 0.37 2.79
C PHE A 108 -14.58 1.47 2.78
N VAL A 109 -14.95 2.64 3.32
CA VAL A 109 -14.08 3.80 3.44
C VAL A 109 -14.16 4.36 4.85
N GLU A 110 -13.02 4.43 5.53
CA GLU A 110 -12.83 5.12 6.81
C GLU A 110 -11.91 6.33 6.59
N THR A 111 -12.32 7.51 7.06
CA THR A 111 -11.53 8.74 6.92
C THR A 111 -11.02 9.29 8.24
N TYR A 112 -11.26 8.59 9.35
CA TYR A 112 -10.85 8.94 10.70
C TYR A 112 -11.35 10.33 11.10
N GLY A 113 -12.59 10.67 10.72
CA GLY A 113 -13.21 11.97 10.97
C GLY A 113 -12.54 13.13 10.21
N THR A 114 -11.78 12.86 9.14
CA THR A 114 -11.07 13.90 8.38
C THR A 114 -11.75 14.30 7.07
N SER A 115 -12.92 13.75 6.78
CA SER A 115 -13.76 14.13 5.63
C SER A 115 -14.99 14.90 6.09
N THR A 116 -15.47 15.81 5.23
CA THR A 116 -16.80 16.43 5.35
C THR A 116 -17.91 15.59 4.73
N LYS A 117 -17.56 14.58 3.91
CA LYS A 117 -18.50 13.63 3.33
C LYS A 117 -18.62 12.38 4.19
N SER A 118 -19.82 11.79 4.21
CA SER A 118 -20.06 10.50 4.84
C SER A 118 -19.35 9.36 4.11
N SER A 119 -19.17 8.23 4.80
CA SER A 119 -18.62 7.01 4.19
C SER A 119 -19.44 6.57 2.97
N THR A 120 -20.78 6.67 3.04
CA THR A 120 -21.68 6.32 1.94
C THR A 120 -21.49 7.21 0.72
N GLU A 121 -21.34 8.52 0.90
CA GLU A 121 -21.06 9.45 -0.20
C GLU A 121 -19.69 9.15 -0.83
N LEU A 122 -18.67 8.86 -0.03
CA LEU A 122 -17.34 8.51 -0.53
C LEU A 122 -17.36 7.18 -1.31
N VAL A 123 -18.08 6.18 -0.82
CA VAL A 123 -18.29 4.92 -1.56
C VAL A 123 -19.00 5.17 -2.89
N LYS A 124 -19.99 6.06 -2.93
CA LYS A 124 -20.63 6.45 -4.19
C LYS A 124 -19.64 7.09 -5.15
N ILE A 125 -18.83 8.05 -4.68
CA ILE A 125 -17.77 8.68 -5.48
C ILE A 125 -16.80 7.64 -6.03
N ILE A 126 -16.41 6.65 -5.23
CA ILE A 126 -15.54 5.55 -5.70
C ILE A 126 -16.21 4.78 -6.82
N ARG A 127 -17.48 4.36 -6.64
CA ARG A 127 -18.21 3.60 -7.66
C ARG A 127 -18.38 4.38 -8.97
N ASP A 128 -18.58 5.69 -8.88
CA ASP A 128 -18.76 6.55 -10.06
C ASP A 128 -17.44 6.81 -10.83
N ASN A 129 -16.27 6.58 -10.21
CA ASN A 129 -14.96 6.91 -10.77
C ASN A 129 -14.04 5.71 -11.03
N PHE A 130 -14.33 4.55 -10.44
CA PHE A 130 -13.50 3.34 -10.53
C PHE A 130 -14.33 2.11 -10.88
N ASP A 131 -13.94 1.42 -11.94
CA ASP A 131 -14.40 0.06 -12.23
C ASP A 131 -13.48 -0.94 -11.53
N LEU A 132 -14.03 -1.64 -10.53
CA LEU A 132 -13.26 -2.48 -9.61
C LEU A 132 -13.25 -3.95 -10.02
N ARG A 133 -13.67 -4.28 -11.25
CA ARG A 133 -13.52 -5.63 -11.77
C ARG A 133 -12.03 -5.93 -12.03
N PRO A 134 -11.51 -7.11 -11.63
CA PRO A 134 -10.09 -7.43 -11.77
C PRO A 134 -9.52 -7.21 -13.17
N GLY A 135 -10.28 -7.56 -14.22
CA GLY A 135 -9.85 -7.35 -15.61
C GLY A 135 -9.63 -5.87 -15.97
N VAL A 136 -10.48 -4.97 -15.46
CA VAL A 136 -10.38 -3.53 -15.70
C VAL A 136 -9.25 -2.92 -14.87
N ILE A 137 -9.09 -3.35 -13.62
CA ILE A 137 -7.96 -2.95 -12.76
C ILE A 137 -6.62 -3.23 -13.45
N VAL A 138 -6.49 -4.42 -14.05
CA VAL A 138 -5.27 -4.84 -14.75
C VAL A 138 -4.95 -3.93 -15.94
N GLN A 139 -5.98 -3.51 -16.67
CA GLN A 139 -5.84 -2.61 -17.81
C GLN A 139 -5.50 -1.19 -17.37
N GLU A 140 -6.23 -0.61 -16.41
CA GLU A 140 -6.03 0.76 -15.93
C GLU A 140 -4.65 0.94 -15.25
N LEU A 141 -4.18 -0.08 -14.53
CA LEU A 141 -2.90 -0.04 -13.81
C LEU A 141 -1.75 -0.73 -14.56
N ASP A 142 -2.00 -1.22 -15.78
CA ASP A 142 -1.00 -1.82 -16.66
C ASP A 142 -0.21 -2.97 -15.99
N LEU A 143 -0.94 -3.82 -15.27
CA LEU A 143 -0.39 -4.85 -14.39
C LEU A 143 0.14 -6.08 -15.13
N ALA A 144 -0.08 -6.19 -16.44
CA ALA A 144 0.51 -7.26 -17.24
C ALA A 144 2.02 -7.07 -17.49
N LYS A 145 2.57 -5.87 -17.23
CA LYS A 145 3.99 -5.58 -17.44
C LYS A 145 4.89 -6.27 -16.40
N PRO A 146 6.13 -6.61 -16.77
CA PRO A 146 7.11 -7.23 -15.87
C PRO A 146 7.75 -6.19 -14.91
N ILE A 147 6.94 -5.55 -14.07
CA ILE A 147 7.35 -4.46 -13.17
C ILE A 147 7.59 -4.92 -11.71
N TYR A 148 7.16 -6.13 -11.36
CA TYR A 148 7.03 -6.58 -9.96
C TYR A 148 8.34 -6.83 -9.22
N TYR A 149 9.46 -7.05 -9.93
CA TYR A 149 10.75 -7.22 -9.25
C TYR A 149 11.14 -5.96 -8.47
N LYS A 150 10.81 -4.78 -8.99
CA LYS A 150 11.06 -3.50 -8.32
C LYS A 150 10.21 -3.32 -7.07
N THR A 151 9.01 -3.89 -7.02
CA THR A 151 8.09 -3.76 -5.88
C THR A 151 8.49 -4.66 -4.72
N ALA A 152 9.25 -5.72 -4.96
CA ALA A 152 9.58 -6.76 -3.96
C ALA A 152 10.62 -6.34 -2.89
N LYS A 153 10.97 -5.05 -2.83
CA LYS A 153 11.82 -4.45 -1.80
C LYS A 153 11.40 -3.02 -1.54
N ASN A 154 11.68 -2.50 -0.34
CA ASN A 154 11.42 -1.11 0.05
C ASN A 154 9.94 -0.68 0.00
N GLY A 155 9.00 -1.63 0.02
CA GLY A 155 7.56 -1.37 0.03
C GLY A 155 6.95 -1.17 -1.37
N HIS A 156 5.73 -1.63 -1.55
CA HIS A 156 5.01 -1.58 -2.83
C HIS A 156 4.41 -0.19 -3.15
N PHE A 157 4.35 0.69 -2.14
CA PHE A 157 3.66 2.00 -2.20
C PHE A 157 4.60 3.20 -2.02
N THR A 158 5.92 2.99 -2.14
CA THR A 158 6.94 4.02 -1.90
C THR A 158 7.41 4.69 -3.20
N ASP A 159 7.57 3.95 -4.28
CA ASP A 159 8.00 4.48 -5.58
C ASP A 159 6.83 5.16 -6.32
N GLN A 160 6.92 6.48 -6.43
CA GLN A 160 5.88 7.34 -7.02
C GLN A 160 5.74 7.18 -8.55
N SER A 161 6.61 6.41 -9.21
CA SER A 161 6.52 6.15 -10.65
C SER A 161 5.45 5.12 -11.02
N PHE A 162 5.02 4.28 -10.08
CA PHE A 162 4.02 3.24 -10.33
C PHE A 162 2.64 3.80 -10.66
N ALA A 163 1.87 3.07 -11.47
CA ALA A 163 0.56 3.51 -11.95
C ALA A 163 -0.43 3.78 -10.80
N TRP A 164 -0.49 2.90 -9.79
CA TRP A 164 -1.34 3.07 -8.61
C TRP A 164 -0.91 4.22 -7.68
N GLU A 165 0.28 4.77 -7.87
CA GLU A 165 0.74 5.97 -7.15
C GLU A 165 0.39 7.27 -7.88
N LYS A 166 -0.18 7.23 -9.09
CA LYS A 166 -0.62 8.42 -9.83
C LYS A 166 -2.11 8.66 -9.56
N PRO A 167 -2.49 9.62 -8.68
CA PRO A 167 -3.89 9.78 -8.29
C PRO A 167 -4.79 10.08 -9.48
N LYS A 168 -5.99 9.50 -9.48
CA LYS A 168 -7.04 9.75 -10.48
C LYS A 168 -7.73 11.07 -10.17
N ALA A 169 -8.05 11.87 -11.18
CA ALA A 169 -8.96 13.00 -11.03
C ALA A 169 -10.38 12.47 -10.81
N LEU A 170 -11.01 12.85 -9.69
CA LEU A 170 -12.34 12.37 -9.30
C LEU A 170 -13.41 13.40 -9.67
N LYS A 171 -14.59 12.92 -10.08
CA LYS A 171 -15.80 13.71 -10.28
C LYS A 171 -16.73 13.53 -9.08
N PHE A 172 -17.11 14.61 -8.39
CA PHE A 172 -17.95 14.59 -7.18
C PHE A 172 -18.53 15.96 -6.82
#